data_AF-A0A8S1A6W4-F1
#
_entry.id   AF-A0A8S1A6W4-F1
#
_cell.length_a   1.000
_cell.length_b   1.000
_cell.length_c   1.000
_cell.angle_alpha   90.00
_cell.angle_beta   90.00
_cell.angle_gamma   90.00
#
_symmetry.space_group_name_H-M   'P 1'
#
loop_
_entity.id
_entity.type
_entity.pdbx_description
1 polymer ?
#
loop_
_entity_poly.entity_id
_entity_poly.type
_entity_poly.pdbx_seq_one_letter_code
_entity_poly.pdbx_strand_id
1 'polypeptide(L)'
;MSSKTKKTVSSSSNISVVSSVQSPQQSSTPVGSRPSSSAGRPNSPLSPTRHTRLQEKDALQNLNDRLAAYIDKVRQLESENSGLRREIQTTQEVVTREVSNIKGIYEHELQDARKLLDDTSREKAKLEIDLKRLYEENDDLKKRLDKKTKDCQQAENLSRHFESRFTEESNKYNSALADKKKAQDEARELAKELEKLRKVYADTRKTLEEEMLCRIDMENTVQSLREELSFKDQVFQQELQETRTRRQVEISEIDGRLAQQYEAKLQQSLQELREQQEANIKANRDEIEALYENKMKNLQNASHRNSTAANVAVEELRTMRTRIDSLNATLNELENKNAALSNRCRELERQLESERARHAEDLASLEQELARLRDEMAAQLREYATLMDIKISLDHEIATYRTLLEGEEDRLNLTSQSPGRESRASTSAGLSAGGRGTPARRATPLRAARKRTLLDESEERSLNDFSVTSSAKGDLEVAEACPDGTFVRIRNKGKKELSLGGYQIIRKAGDQETLFKFHRTVKLEPGAVATVWSADVGAEHDPPRDIVMKGQKWFVADSFTTALINNEQEEVAVSERQRRQVSTSAQRHRELAHKYPRREQLGELREGEENCRIM
;
A
#
# COMPACT_ATOMS: atom_id res chain seq x y z
N MET A 1 -120.64 27.87 -4.65
CA MET A 1 -121.12 29.27 -4.48
C MET A 1 -122.43 29.44 -5.22
N SER A 2 -123.20 30.49 -4.90
CA SER A 2 -124.18 31.27 -5.70
C SER A 2 -124.94 30.64 -6.91
N SER A 3 -126.22 30.94 -7.17
CA SER A 3 -127.22 31.74 -6.43
C SER A 3 -128.64 31.61 -7.03
N LYS A 4 -129.63 32.21 -6.33
CA LYS A 4 -130.95 32.66 -6.86
C LYS A 4 -130.75 33.66 -8.03
N THR A 5 -131.73 34.16 -8.81
CA THR A 5 -133.17 34.52 -8.61
C THR A 5 -133.81 34.79 -10.00
N LYS A 6 -135.07 34.43 -10.33
CA LYS A 6 -136.37 35.17 -10.16
C LYS A 6 -136.55 36.50 -10.95
N LYS A 7 -137.53 36.55 -11.88
CA LYS A 7 -138.42 37.67 -12.36
C LYS A 7 -138.73 37.60 -13.89
N THR A 8 -139.55 38.47 -14.52
CA THR A 8 -141.05 38.55 -14.60
C THR A 8 -141.47 39.45 -15.79
N VAL A 9 -142.71 39.32 -16.33
CA VAL A 9 -143.45 40.24 -17.28
C VAL A 9 -142.78 40.49 -18.66
N SER A 10 -143.37 41.06 -19.73
CA SER A 10 -144.67 41.72 -20.11
C SER A 10 -144.73 41.86 -21.66
N SER A 11 -145.83 42.13 -22.41
CA SER A 11 -147.31 42.10 -22.26
C SER A 11 -147.97 42.45 -23.63
N SER A 12 -149.31 42.66 -23.69
CA SER A 12 -150.06 43.41 -24.74
C SER A 12 -150.26 42.74 -26.12
N SER A 13 -151.36 42.88 -26.88
CA SER A 13 -152.72 43.49 -26.72
C SER A 13 -153.64 43.00 -27.89
N ASN A 14 -154.94 43.32 -28.04
CA ASN A 14 -156.16 43.36 -27.19
C ASN A 14 -157.37 43.82 -28.08
N ILE A 15 -158.62 43.90 -27.55
CA ILE A 15 -159.89 44.45 -28.16
C ILE A 15 -160.76 43.42 -28.94
N SER A 16 -161.95 42.95 -28.51
CA SER A 16 -162.73 43.11 -27.23
C SER A 16 -163.30 41.77 -26.68
N VAL A 17 -164.60 41.36 -26.62
CA VAL A 17 -165.95 41.81 -27.09
C VAL A 17 -167.06 41.22 -26.16
N VAL A 18 -168.28 41.81 -26.08
CA VAL A 18 -169.49 41.40 -25.29
C VAL A 18 -170.77 41.88 -26.05
N SER A 19 -172.05 41.50 -25.89
CA SER A 19 -172.90 40.70 -24.95
C SER A 19 -174.00 39.91 -25.74
N SER A 20 -175.01 39.15 -25.26
CA SER A 20 -175.87 39.03 -24.03
C SER A 20 -176.96 40.13 -23.85
N VAL A 21 -178.21 39.91 -23.39
CA VAL A 21 -178.86 38.72 -22.76
C VAL A 21 -180.02 38.11 -23.62
N GLN A 22 -181.34 37.98 -23.35
CA GLN A 22 -182.29 38.33 -22.24
C GLN A 22 -183.61 37.48 -22.32
N SER A 23 -184.53 37.61 -21.34
CA SER A 23 -185.84 36.90 -21.16
C SER A 23 -186.91 37.88 -20.55
N PRO A 24 -188.18 37.51 -20.12
CA PRO A 24 -188.96 36.24 -20.20
C PRO A 24 -190.52 36.40 -20.48
N GLN A 25 -191.31 35.32 -20.23
CA GLN A 25 -192.73 35.23 -19.78
C GLN A 25 -194.00 35.29 -20.71
N GLN A 26 -194.68 34.13 -20.80
CA GLN A 26 -196.12 33.79 -20.54
C GLN A 26 -197.37 34.56 -21.10
N SER A 27 -198.18 33.81 -21.87
CA SER A 27 -199.64 33.51 -21.67
C SER A 27 -200.81 34.27 -22.37
N SER A 28 -201.88 33.47 -22.64
CA SER A 28 -203.31 33.81 -22.88
C SER A 28 -203.83 34.11 -24.31
N THR A 29 -205.15 33.90 -24.50
CA THR A 29 -205.99 34.03 -25.73
C THR A 29 -207.24 34.88 -25.42
N PRO A 30 -207.97 35.50 -26.38
CA PRO A 30 -209.16 34.84 -26.98
C PRO A 30 -209.72 35.34 -28.36
N VAL A 31 -210.60 34.53 -28.96
CA VAL A 31 -211.87 34.79 -29.73
C VAL A 31 -212.17 36.14 -30.44
N GLY A 32 -212.68 36.09 -31.70
CA GLY A 32 -213.49 37.17 -32.33
C GLY A 32 -213.93 36.90 -33.80
N SER A 33 -215.18 37.20 -34.22
CA SER A 33 -215.78 36.67 -35.48
C SER A 33 -216.76 37.57 -36.28
N ARG A 34 -216.76 37.45 -37.64
CA ARG A 34 -217.90 37.68 -38.60
C ARG A 34 -218.39 39.17 -38.80
N PRO A 35 -219.40 39.55 -39.66
CA PRO A 35 -220.17 38.86 -40.75
C PRO A 35 -220.52 39.69 -42.06
N SER A 36 -221.38 39.11 -42.95
CA SER A 36 -222.25 39.71 -44.02
C SER A 36 -221.62 40.03 -45.42
N SER A 37 -222.35 40.17 -46.56
CA SER A 37 -223.81 40.28 -46.85
C SER A 37 -224.25 39.67 -48.24
N SER A 38 -225.57 39.55 -48.53
CA SER A 38 -226.20 38.84 -49.69
C SER A 38 -227.74 39.11 -49.79
N ALA A 39 -228.58 38.78 -50.80
CA ALA A 39 -228.52 38.45 -52.25
C ALA A 39 -229.98 38.44 -52.88
N GLY A 40 -230.19 38.04 -54.16
CA GLY A 40 -231.52 37.90 -54.85
C GLY A 40 -231.47 37.06 -56.16
N ARG A 41 -232.54 36.65 -56.88
CA ARG A 41 -234.01 36.96 -56.91
C ARG A 41 -234.87 35.75 -57.46
N PRO A 42 -236.25 35.78 -57.49
CA PRO A 42 -237.10 34.53 -57.48
C PRO A 42 -238.35 34.41 -58.44
N ASN A 43 -239.08 33.26 -58.32
CA ASN A 43 -240.56 32.98 -58.44
C ASN A 43 -241.35 32.64 -59.76
N SER A 44 -241.91 31.40 -59.81
CA SER A 44 -243.31 30.92 -60.17
C SER A 44 -243.97 31.23 -61.57
N PRO A 45 -245.15 30.65 -62.00
CA PRO A 45 -246.16 29.79 -61.33
C PRO A 45 -246.66 28.52 -62.12
N LEU A 46 -247.99 28.29 -62.25
CA LEU A 46 -248.70 26.99 -62.39
C LEU A 46 -249.35 26.64 -63.77
N SER A 47 -249.80 25.37 -63.91
CA SER A 47 -250.30 24.68 -65.12
C SER A 47 -251.72 25.01 -65.64
N PRO A 48 -251.96 24.81 -66.95
CA PRO A 48 -253.24 24.28 -67.45
C PRO A 48 -253.13 23.11 -68.47
N THR A 49 -254.27 22.45 -68.71
CA THR A 49 -254.61 21.28 -69.56
C THR A 49 -253.86 21.03 -70.89
N ARG A 50 -253.53 19.74 -71.16
CA ARG A 50 -253.26 19.06 -72.48
C ARG A 50 -252.50 19.88 -73.55
N HIS A 51 -251.28 19.53 -73.97
CA HIS A 51 -250.87 18.19 -74.43
C HIS A 51 -249.39 17.83 -74.12
N THR A 52 -248.63 18.72 -73.49
CA THR A 52 -247.15 18.69 -73.50
C THR A 52 -246.58 18.08 -72.21
N ARG A 53 -246.15 16.81 -72.23
CA ARG A 53 -245.61 16.14 -71.02
C ARG A 53 -244.53 15.07 -71.21
N LEU A 54 -244.11 14.78 -72.44
CA LEU A 54 -243.18 13.67 -72.72
C LEU A 54 -241.71 14.09 -72.84
N GLN A 55 -241.43 15.31 -73.29
CA GLN A 55 -240.07 15.73 -73.71
C GLN A 55 -239.16 16.22 -72.57
N GLU A 56 -239.69 16.68 -71.43
CA GLU A 56 -238.86 17.22 -70.33
C GLU A 56 -238.17 16.13 -69.49
N LYS A 57 -238.71 14.90 -69.46
CA LYS A 57 -238.20 13.84 -68.58
C LYS A 57 -236.78 13.40 -68.94
N ASP A 58 -236.51 13.22 -70.24
CA ASP A 58 -235.20 12.77 -70.73
C ASP A 58 -234.10 13.81 -70.46
N ALA A 59 -234.44 15.10 -70.51
CA ALA A 59 -233.49 16.19 -70.28
C ALA A 59 -232.94 16.21 -68.83
N LEU A 60 -233.80 15.93 -67.84
CA LEU A 60 -233.39 15.88 -66.42
C LEU A 60 -232.59 14.62 -66.09
N GLN A 61 -232.88 13.48 -66.71
CA GLN A 61 -232.14 12.25 -66.47
C GLN A 61 -230.68 12.37 -66.98
N ASN A 62 -230.51 12.90 -68.20
CA ASN A 62 -229.21 13.13 -68.84
C ASN A 62 -228.31 14.14 -68.06
N LEU A 63 -228.90 14.99 -67.21
CA LEU A 63 -228.15 15.90 -66.33
C LEU A 63 -227.62 15.17 -65.07
N ASN A 64 -228.44 14.31 -64.46
CA ASN A 64 -228.07 13.55 -63.26
C ASN A 64 -226.94 12.54 -63.53
N ASP A 65 -227.01 11.82 -64.66
CA ASP A 65 -225.99 10.84 -65.05
C ASP A 65 -224.61 11.52 -65.21
N ARG A 66 -224.60 12.78 -65.69
CA ARG A 66 -223.40 13.63 -65.79
C ARG A 66 -222.85 14.06 -64.44
N LEU A 67 -223.71 14.33 -63.45
CA LEU A 67 -223.29 14.65 -62.08
C LEU A 67 -222.70 13.43 -61.36
N ALA A 68 -223.29 12.23 -61.54
CA ALA A 68 -222.76 11.00 -60.99
C ALA A 68 -221.33 10.72 -61.49
N ALA A 69 -221.11 10.79 -62.80
CA ALA A 69 -219.78 10.62 -63.41
C ALA A 69 -218.74 11.64 -62.88
N TYR A 70 -219.15 12.86 -62.54
CA TYR A 70 -218.26 13.87 -61.96
C TYR A 70 -217.93 13.59 -60.50
N ILE A 71 -218.90 13.13 -59.69
CA ILE A 71 -218.70 12.73 -58.29
C ILE A 71 -217.75 11.53 -58.20
N ASP A 72 -217.93 10.52 -59.06
CA ASP A 72 -217.03 9.36 -59.10
C ASP A 72 -215.63 9.76 -59.56
N LYS A 73 -215.49 10.72 -60.49
CA LYS A 73 -214.17 11.25 -60.87
C LYS A 73 -213.49 12.04 -59.74
N VAL A 74 -214.24 12.80 -58.93
CA VAL A 74 -213.70 13.46 -57.73
C VAL A 74 -213.25 12.42 -56.70
N ARG A 75 -214.07 11.39 -56.42
CA ARG A 75 -213.68 10.29 -55.52
C ARG A 75 -212.44 9.54 -56.00
N GLN A 76 -212.31 9.33 -57.31
CA GLN A 76 -211.09 8.76 -57.89
C GLN A 76 -209.88 9.66 -57.62
N LEU A 77 -209.99 10.97 -57.86
CA LEU A 77 -208.91 11.95 -57.62
C LEU A 77 -208.56 12.14 -56.14
N GLU A 78 -209.52 11.95 -55.22
CA GLU A 78 -209.29 11.92 -53.77
C GLU A 78 -208.58 10.63 -53.34
N SER A 79 -208.98 9.48 -53.89
CA SER A 79 -208.30 8.20 -53.67
C SER A 79 -206.88 8.21 -54.22
N GLU A 80 -206.68 8.79 -55.40
CA GLU A 80 -205.39 8.99 -56.07
C GLU A 80 -204.51 9.97 -55.27
N ASN A 81 -205.04 11.09 -54.78
CA ASN A 81 -204.35 11.96 -53.82
C ASN A 81 -203.97 11.22 -52.53
N SER A 82 -204.83 10.35 -52.02
CA SER A 82 -204.56 9.54 -50.84
C SER A 82 -203.43 8.53 -51.10
N GLY A 83 -203.41 7.90 -52.28
CA GLY A 83 -202.31 7.05 -52.75
C GLY A 83 -200.99 7.81 -52.81
N LEU A 84 -200.94 8.86 -53.62
CA LEU A 84 -199.76 9.71 -53.81
C LEU A 84 -199.22 10.28 -52.49
N ARG A 85 -200.09 10.66 -51.53
CA ARG A 85 -199.64 11.12 -50.20
C ARG A 85 -198.98 10.04 -49.36
N ARG A 86 -199.44 8.78 -49.43
CA ARG A 86 -198.74 7.65 -48.79
C ARG A 86 -197.43 7.36 -49.50
N GLU A 87 -197.41 7.39 -50.83
CA GLU A 87 -196.21 7.14 -51.63
C GLU A 87 -195.12 8.20 -51.40
N ILE A 88 -195.50 9.48 -51.29
CA ILE A 88 -194.60 10.57 -50.87
C ILE A 88 -194.08 10.30 -49.45
N GLN A 89 -194.92 9.87 -48.51
CA GLN A 89 -194.47 9.55 -47.15
C GLN A 89 -193.52 8.34 -47.12
N THR A 90 -193.85 7.22 -47.77
CA THR A 90 -193.00 6.02 -47.77
C THR A 90 -191.70 6.24 -48.52
N THR A 91 -191.70 6.97 -49.64
CA THR A 91 -190.46 7.36 -50.32
C THR A 91 -189.62 8.31 -49.47
N GLN A 92 -190.23 9.26 -48.74
CA GLN A 92 -189.51 10.12 -47.80
C GLN A 92 -188.91 9.33 -46.62
N GLU A 93 -189.64 8.36 -46.07
CA GLU A 93 -189.17 7.46 -44.99
C GLU A 93 -188.05 6.53 -45.47
N VAL A 94 -188.14 5.98 -46.69
CA VAL A 94 -187.07 5.19 -47.32
C VAL A 94 -185.84 6.05 -47.58
N VAL A 95 -185.98 7.20 -48.26
CA VAL A 95 -184.85 8.08 -48.58
C VAL A 95 -184.18 8.62 -47.31
N THR A 96 -184.93 8.99 -46.27
CA THR A 96 -184.31 9.43 -44.99
C THR A 96 -183.61 8.28 -44.27
N ARG A 97 -184.14 7.05 -44.33
CA ARG A 97 -183.48 5.85 -43.80
C ARG A 97 -182.22 5.50 -44.58
N GLU A 98 -182.25 5.56 -45.91
CA GLU A 98 -181.11 5.28 -46.79
C GLU A 98 -180.01 6.33 -46.62
N VAL A 99 -180.36 7.63 -46.62
CA VAL A 99 -179.42 8.71 -46.33
C VAL A 99 -178.83 8.57 -44.93
N SER A 100 -179.62 8.18 -43.92
CA SER A 100 -179.10 7.91 -42.57
C SER A 100 -178.20 6.67 -42.50
N ASN A 101 -178.46 5.65 -43.32
CA ASN A 101 -177.64 4.43 -43.38
C ASN A 101 -176.31 4.69 -44.10
N ILE A 102 -176.36 5.36 -45.27
CA ILE A 102 -175.19 5.82 -46.02
C ILE A 102 -174.34 6.78 -45.16
N LYS A 103 -174.98 7.70 -44.43
CA LYS A 103 -174.31 8.56 -43.44
C LYS A 103 -173.61 7.71 -42.36
N GLY A 104 -174.30 6.74 -41.77
CA GLY A 104 -173.73 5.87 -40.74
C GLY A 104 -172.53 5.05 -41.23
N ILE A 105 -172.59 4.56 -42.47
CA ILE A 105 -171.46 3.87 -43.13
C ILE A 105 -170.29 4.83 -43.31
N TYR A 106 -170.49 6.01 -43.90
CA TYR A 106 -169.40 6.98 -44.08
C TYR A 106 -168.87 7.54 -42.75
N GLU A 107 -169.69 7.68 -41.71
CA GLU A 107 -169.23 8.06 -40.37
C GLU A 107 -168.37 6.96 -39.73
N HIS A 108 -168.71 5.69 -39.94
CA HIS A 108 -167.90 4.55 -39.51
C HIS A 108 -166.59 4.43 -40.30
N GLU A 109 -166.62 4.55 -41.63
CA GLU A 109 -165.42 4.55 -42.49
C GLU A 109 -164.49 5.72 -42.14
N LEU A 110 -165.03 6.91 -41.88
CA LEU A 110 -164.25 8.05 -41.38
C LEU A 110 -163.67 7.80 -39.98
N GLN A 111 -164.38 7.08 -39.10
CA GLN A 111 -163.89 6.73 -37.77
C GLN A 111 -162.73 5.73 -37.85
N ASP A 112 -162.85 4.69 -38.69
CA ASP A 112 -161.81 3.68 -38.85
C ASP A 112 -160.60 4.23 -39.62
N ALA A 113 -160.81 5.08 -40.63
CA ALA A 113 -159.71 5.79 -41.31
C ALA A 113 -158.96 6.74 -40.37
N ARG A 114 -159.67 7.45 -39.47
CA ARG A 114 -159.04 8.27 -38.41
C ARG A 114 -158.27 7.40 -37.42
N LYS A 115 -158.85 6.30 -36.96
CA LYS A 115 -158.19 5.37 -36.05
C LYS A 115 -156.92 4.78 -36.67
N LEU A 116 -156.96 4.37 -37.95
CA LEU A 116 -155.79 3.89 -38.67
C LEU A 116 -154.72 4.98 -38.83
N LEU A 117 -155.11 6.24 -39.07
CA LEU A 117 -154.19 7.37 -39.09
C LEU A 117 -153.55 7.62 -37.71
N ASP A 118 -154.33 7.58 -36.63
CA ASP A 118 -153.85 7.74 -35.26
C ASP A 118 -152.89 6.61 -34.86
N ASP A 119 -153.26 5.36 -35.11
CA ASP A 119 -152.44 4.18 -34.79
C ASP A 119 -151.15 4.15 -35.65
N THR A 120 -151.22 4.41 -36.96
CA THR A 120 -150.00 4.51 -37.80
C THR A 120 -149.14 5.73 -37.45
N SER A 121 -149.72 6.84 -36.99
CA SER A 121 -148.95 7.97 -36.47
C SER A 121 -148.22 7.62 -35.18
N ARG A 122 -148.84 6.81 -34.31
CA ARG A 122 -148.24 6.30 -33.06
C ARG A 122 -147.12 5.31 -33.34
N GLU A 123 -147.32 4.40 -34.30
CA GLU A 123 -146.27 3.48 -34.76
C GLU A 123 -145.10 4.23 -35.40
N LYS A 124 -145.36 5.21 -36.27
CA LYS A 124 -144.31 6.08 -36.83
C LYS A 124 -143.56 6.82 -35.74
N ALA A 125 -144.25 7.45 -34.79
CA ALA A 125 -143.61 8.16 -33.67
C ALA A 125 -142.76 7.22 -32.80
N LYS A 126 -143.25 6.00 -32.54
CA LYS A 126 -142.49 4.96 -31.83
C LYS A 126 -141.23 4.56 -32.62
N LEU A 127 -141.36 4.27 -33.92
CA LEU A 127 -140.23 3.91 -34.79
C LEU A 127 -139.21 5.05 -34.90
N GLU A 128 -139.64 6.32 -34.93
CA GLU A 128 -138.72 7.46 -34.87
C GLU A 128 -137.97 7.58 -33.53
N ILE A 129 -138.60 7.20 -32.41
CA ILE A 129 -137.95 7.16 -31.08
C ILE A 129 -136.97 5.98 -30.99
N ASP A 130 -137.40 4.77 -31.38
CA ASP A 130 -136.54 3.58 -31.41
C ASP A 130 -135.35 3.79 -32.36
N LEU A 131 -135.55 4.42 -33.53
CA LEU A 131 -134.50 4.79 -34.46
C LEU A 131 -133.49 5.78 -33.84
N LYS A 132 -133.96 6.84 -33.18
CA LYS A 132 -133.09 7.81 -32.49
C LYS A 132 -132.26 7.12 -31.40
N ARG A 133 -132.91 6.30 -30.56
CA ARG A 133 -132.23 5.53 -29.51
C ARG A 133 -131.16 4.59 -30.08
N LEU A 134 -131.47 3.87 -31.17
CA LEU A 134 -130.50 2.98 -31.83
C LEU A 134 -129.33 3.74 -32.47
N TYR A 135 -129.54 4.96 -33.00
CA TYR A 135 -128.44 5.81 -33.47
C TYR A 135 -127.56 6.32 -32.31
N GLU A 136 -128.15 6.72 -31.19
CA GLU A 136 -127.44 7.12 -29.97
C GLU A 136 -126.64 5.95 -29.38
N GLU A 137 -127.25 4.76 -29.25
CA GLU A 137 -126.58 3.52 -28.84
C GLU A 137 -125.42 3.17 -29.78
N ASN A 138 -125.59 3.33 -31.10
CA ASN A 138 -124.56 3.03 -32.09
C ASN A 138 -123.36 4.00 -32.03
N ASP A 139 -123.62 5.29 -31.83
CA ASP A 139 -122.59 6.31 -31.66
C ASP A 139 -121.81 6.11 -30.34
N ASP A 140 -122.50 5.74 -29.25
CA ASP A 140 -121.84 5.39 -27.99
C ASP A 140 -121.03 4.10 -28.08
N LEU A 141 -121.51 3.08 -28.81
CA LEU A 141 -120.74 1.87 -29.10
C LEU A 141 -119.49 2.18 -29.95
N LYS A 142 -119.57 3.07 -30.94
CA LYS A 142 -118.41 3.55 -31.71
C LYS A 142 -117.38 4.23 -30.81
N LYS A 143 -117.78 5.21 -29.98
CA LYS A 143 -116.87 5.87 -29.01
C LYS A 143 -116.18 4.86 -28.08
N ARG A 144 -116.92 3.85 -27.62
CA ARG A 144 -116.38 2.77 -26.76
C ARG A 144 -115.39 1.87 -27.52
N LEU A 145 -115.69 1.52 -28.77
CA LEU A 145 -114.80 0.74 -29.64
C LEU A 145 -113.53 1.51 -29.99
N ASP A 146 -113.63 2.79 -30.37
CA ASP A 146 -112.49 3.67 -30.64
C ASP A 146 -111.59 3.80 -29.40
N LYS A 147 -112.20 4.00 -28.22
CA LYS A 147 -111.44 4.02 -26.96
C LYS A 147 -110.76 2.69 -26.72
N LYS A 148 -111.46 1.56 -26.84
CA LYS A 148 -110.87 0.22 -26.60
C LYS A 148 -109.78 -0.13 -27.61
N THR A 149 -109.90 0.33 -28.85
CA THR A 149 -108.86 0.17 -29.88
C THR A 149 -107.62 0.99 -29.53
N LYS A 150 -107.77 2.24 -29.06
CA LYS A 150 -106.66 3.07 -28.56
C LYS A 150 -106.02 2.50 -27.29
N ASP A 151 -106.83 2.05 -26.31
CA ASP A 151 -106.37 1.35 -25.10
C ASP A 151 -105.53 0.11 -25.48
N CYS A 152 -105.98 -0.68 -26.46
CA CYS A 152 -105.28 -1.89 -26.94
C CYS A 152 -103.97 -1.57 -27.68
N GLN A 153 -103.98 -0.58 -28.59
CA GLN A 153 -102.76 -0.12 -29.28
C GLN A 153 -101.70 0.42 -28.31
N GLN A 154 -102.12 1.10 -27.24
CA GLN A 154 -101.22 1.53 -26.17
C GLN A 154 -100.65 0.32 -25.41
N ALA A 155 -101.47 -0.67 -25.06
CA ALA A 155 -101.02 -1.89 -24.40
C ALA A 155 -100.03 -2.71 -25.25
N GLU A 156 -100.30 -2.89 -26.54
CA GLU A 156 -99.37 -3.55 -27.48
C GLU A 156 -98.03 -2.83 -27.57
N ASN A 157 -98.05 -1.49 -27.68
CA ASN A 157 -96.82 -0.71 -27.81
C ASN A 157 -96.00 -0.73 -26.51
N LEU A 158 -96.65 -0.81 -25.34
CA LEU A 158 -95.97 -1.05 -24.07
C LEU A 158 -95.38 -2.46 -23.99
N SER A 159 -96.11 -3.49 -24.46
CA SER A 159 -95.57 -4.87 -24.53
C SER A 159 -94.31 -4.93 -25.40
N ARG A 160 -94.38 -4.41 -26.63
CA ARG A 160 -93.23 -4.31 -27.55
C ARG A 160 -92.05 -3.54 -26.93
N HIS A 161 -92.32 -2.49 -26.15
CA HIS A 161 -91.25 -1.78 -25.44
C HIS A 161 -90.60 -2.66 -24.36
N PHE A 162 -91.38 -3.34 -23.52
CA PHE A 162 -90.85 -4.24 -22.49
C PHE A 162 -90.14 -5.47 -23.09
N GLU A 163 -90.58 -5.98 -24.24
CA GLU A 163 -89.91 -7.03 -25.01
C GLU A 163 -88.55 -6.56 -25.56
N SER A 164 -88.47 -5.33 -26.10
CA SER A 164 -87.18 -4.69 -26.48
C SER A 164 -86.26 -4.57 -25.27
N ARG A 165 -86.76 -4.02 -24.16
CA ARG A 165 -85.97 -3.89 -22.91
C ARG A 165 -85.47 -5.23 -22.38
N PHE A 166 -86.30 -6.27 -22.41
CA PHE A 166 -85.93 -7.59 -21.95
C PHE A 166 -84.86 -8.23 -22.84
N THR A 167 -84.98 -8.10 -24.16
CA THR A 167 -83.98 -8.62 -25.11
C THR A 167 -82.67 -7.81 -25.07
N GLU A 168 -82.73 -6.48 -24.95
CA GLU A 168 -81.57 -5.61 -24.65
C GLU A 168 -80.81 -6.09 -23.40
N GLU A 169 -81.52 -6.31 -22.28
CA GLU A 169 -80.89 -6.67 -21.01
C GLU A 169 -80.41 -8.12 -20.98
N SER A 170 -81.13 -9.05 -21.62
CA SER A 170 -80.69 -10.43 -21.81
C SER A 170 -79.39 -10.50 -22.63
N ASN A 171 -79.27 -9.68 -23.69
CA ASN A 171 -78.05 -9.58 -24.49
C ASN A 171 -76.87 -9.02 -23.68
N LYS A 172 -77.08 -7.99 -22.86
CA LYS A 172 -76.05 -7.47 -21.93
C LYS A 172 -75.60 -8.54 -20.92
N TYR A 173 -76.56 -9.24 -20.30
CA TYR A 173 -76.28 -10.32 -19.36
C TYR A 173 -75.45 -11.44 -20.00
N ASN A 174 -75.81 -11.86 -21.22
CA ASN A 174 -75.08 -12.89 -21.96
C ASN A 174 -73.66 -12.43 -22.34
N SER A 175 -73.46 -11.17 -22.73
CA SER A 175 -72.11 -10.62 -22.95
C SER A 175 -71.30 -10.61 -21.65
N ALA A 176 -71.84 -10.07 -20.56
CA ALA A 176 -71.17 -10.01 -19.26
C ALA A 176 -70.82 -11.41 -18.72
N LEU A 177 -71.65 -12.43 -18.99
CA LEU A 177 -71.36 -13.82 -18.66
C LEU A 177 -70.21 -14.39 -19.50
N ALA A 178 -70.16 -14.08 -20.80
CA ALA A 178 -69.06 -14.47 -21.67
C ALA A 178 -67.73 -13.78 -21.29
N ASP A 179 -67.77 -12.48 -20.98
CA ASP A 179 -66.60 -11.69 -20.59
C ASP A 179 -66.07 -12.11 -19.20
N LYS A 180 -66.98 -12.39 -18.25
CA LYS A 180 -66.63 -13.05 -16.98
C LYS A 180 -65.93 -14.39 -17.20
N LYS A 181 -66.37 -15.19 -18.18
CA LYS A 181 -65.73 -16.47 -18.50
C LYS A 181 -64.33 -16.27 -19.07
N LYS A 182 -64.13 -15.35 -20.02
CA LYS A 182 -62.80 -15.00 -20.56
C LYS A 182 -61.83 -14.63 -19.43
N ALA A 183 -62.22 -13.68 -18.59
CA ALA A 183 -61.41 -13.25 -17.44
C ALA A 183 -61.12 -14.39 -16.44
N GLN A 184 -62.05 -15.33 -16.25
CA GLN A 184 -61.83 -16.51 -15.41
C GLN A 184 -60.82 -17.49 -16.04
N ASP A 185 -60.85 -17.69 -17.35
CA ASP A 185 -59.93 -18.57 -18.06
C ASP A 185 -58.53 -17.92 -18.22
N GLU A 186 -58.45 -16.61 -18.45
CA GLU A 186 -57.22 -15.81 -18.35
C GLU A 186 -56.57 -15.90 -16.96
N ALA A 187 -57.36 -15.71 -15.89
CA ALA A 187 -56.88 -15.85 -14.52
C ALA A 187 -56.39 -17.28 -14.19
N ARG A 188 -56.94 -18.32 -14.85
CA ARG A 188 -56.47 -19.71 -14.72
C ARG A 188 -55.12 -19.92 -15.39
N GLU A 189 -54.89 -19.37 -16.58
CA GLU A 189 -53.58 -19.49 -17.24
C GLU A 189 -52.51 -18.68 -16.49
N LEU A 190 -52.82 -17.45 -16.07
CA LEU A 190 -51.92 -16.63 -15.24
C LEU A 190 -51.57 -17.34 -13.91
N ALA A 191 -52.52 -18.04 -13.27
CA ALA A 191 -52.23 -18.84 -12.08
C ALA A 191 -51.27 -20.01 -12.37
N LYS A 192 -51.38 -20.69 -13.52
CA LYS A 192 -50.42 -21.73 -13.94
C LYS A 192 -49.05 -21.13 -14.26
N GLU A 193 -48.99 -19.94 -14.86
CA GLU A 193 -47.73 -19.26 -15.16
C GLU A 193 -47.01 -18.80 -13.89
N LEU A 194 -47.72 -18.23 -12.93
CA LEU A 194 -47.19 -17.90 -11.60
C LEU A 194 -46.64 -19.14 -10.89
N GLU A 195 -47.31 -20.30 -11.00
CA GLU A 195 -46.84 -21.53 -10.37
C GLU A 195 -45.61 -22.13 -11.08
N LYS A 196 -45.54 -22.06 -12.42
CA LYS A 196 -44.31 -22.39 -13.18
C LYS A 196 -43.14 -21.48 -12.75
N LEU A 197 -43.38 -20.17 -12.67
CA LEU A 197 -42.39 -19.18 -12.26
C LEU A 197 -41.91 -19.40 -10.82
N ARG A 198 -42.82 -19.69 -9.89
CA ARG A 198 -42.48 -20.08 -8.50
C ARG A 198 -41.61 -21.32 -8.44
N LYS A 199 -41.92 -22.35 -9.24
CA LYS A 199 -41.10 -23.56 -9.30
C LYS A 199 -39.69 -23.24 -9.84
N VAL A 200 -39.58 -22.52 -10.96
CA VAL A 200 -38.28 -22.11 -11.51
C VAL A 200 -37.49 -21.26 -10.53
N TYR A 201 -38.15 -20.37 -9.77
CA TYR A 201 -37.51 -19.60 -8.70
C TYR A 201 -37.01 -20.48 -7.54
N ALA A 202 -37.78 -21.49 -7.13
CA ALA A 202 -37.36 -22.44 -6.10
C ALA A 202 -36.18 -23.32 -6.56
N ASP A 203 -36.23 -23.84 -7.80
CA ASP A 203 -35.18 -24.67 -8.40
C ASP A 203 -33.88 -23.86 -8.60
N THR A 204 -33.97 -22.61 -9.08
CA THR A 204 -32.80 -21.72 -9.24
C THR A 204 -32.23 -21.23 -7.92
N ARG A 205 -33.08 -20.97 -6.91
CA ARG A 205 -32.61 -20.69 -5.54
C ARG A 205 -31.86 -21.89 -4.96
N LYS A 206 -32.38 -23.11 -5.13
CA LYS A 206 -31.74 -24.33 -4.63
C LYS A 206 -30.36 -24.53 -5.27
N THR A 207 -30.25 -24.37 -6.59
CA THR A 207 -28.95 -24.47 -7.28
C THR A 207 -27.97 -23.38 -6.85
N LEU A 208 -28.43 -22.16 -6.55
CA LEU A 208 -27.58 -21.13 -5.94
C LEU A 208 -27.09 -21.51 -4.53
N GLU A 209 -27.95 -22.11 -3.70
CA GLU A 209 -27.57 -22.62 -2.37
C GLU A 209 -26.55 -23.78 -2.47
N GLU A 210 -26.67 -24.65 -3.48
CA GLU A 210 -25.73 -25.74 -3.77
C GLU A 210 -24.37 -25.23 -4.30
N GLU A 211 -24.36 -24.27 -5.23
CA GLU A 211 -23.14 -23.63 -5.74
C GLU A 211 -22.42 -22.80 -4.66
N MET A 212 -23.16 -22.14 -3.76
CA MET A 212 -22.54 -21.44 -2.61
C MET A 212 -21.84 -22.41 -1.66
N LEU A 213 -22.41 -23.59 -1.40
CA LEU A 213 -21.76 -24.63 -0.61
C LEU A 213 -20.49 -25.14 -1.29
N CYS A 214 -20.58 -25.47 -2.59
CA CYS A 214 -19.45 -25.93 -3.38
C CYS A 214 -18.30 -24.90 -3.40
N ARG A 215 -18.63 -23.60 -3.54
CA ARG A 215 -17.64 -22.51 -3.48
C ARG A 215 -16.92 -22.47 -2.13
N ILE A 216 -17.64 -22.63 -1.02
CA ILE A 216 -17.06 -22.65 0.34
C ILE A 216 -16.15 -23.87 0.53
N ASP A 217 -16.55 -25.06 0.06
CA ASP A 217 -15.71 -26.25 0.13
C ASP A 217 -14.42 -26.10 -0.71
N MET A 218 -14.51 -25.47 -1.89
CA MET A 218 -13.33 -25.15 -2.69
C MET A 218 -12.45 -24.09 -2.02
N GLU A 219 -13.02 -23.05 -1.41
CA GLU A 219 -12.29 -22.04 -0.62
C GLU A 219 -11.54 -22.69 0.56
N ASN A 220 -12.17 -23.63 1.27
CA ASN A 220 -11.56 -24.39 2.35
C ASN A 220 -10.39 -25.26 1.86
N THR A 221 -10.56 -26.03 0.77
CA THR A 221 -9.46 -26.86 0.23
C THR A 221 -8.28 -26.02 -0.27
N VAL A 222 -8.54 -24.86 -0.88
CA VAL A 222 -7.49 -23.91 -1.28
C VAL A 222 -6.74 -23.36 -0.05
N GLN A 223 -7.44 -23.12 1.06
CA GLN A 223 -6.79 -22.67 2.30
C GLN A 223 -5.91 -23.77 2.92
N SER A 224 -6.40 -25.01 3.02
CA SER A 224 -5.57 -26.14 3.50
C SER A 224 -4.34 -26.38 2.61
N LEU A 225 -4.47 -26.26 1.29
CA LEU A 225 -3.33 -26.40 0.37
C LEU A 225 -2.31 -25.26 0.49
N ARG A 226 -2.73 -24.04 0.85
CA ARG A 226 -1.82 -22.93 1.17
C ARG A 226 -1.07 -23.16 2.48
N GLU A 227 -1.74 -23.71 3.49
CA GLU A 227 -1.13 -24.06 4.77
C GLU A 227 -0.13 -25.22 4.62
N GLU A 228 -0.47 -26.25 3.84
CA GLU A 228 0.46 -27.31 3.44
C GLU A 228 1.68 -26.77 2.67
N LEU A 229 1.48 -25.82 1.74
CA LEU A 229 2.58 -25.22 0.98
C LEU A 229 3.51 -24.41 1.90
N SER A 230 2.94 -23.54 2.74
CA SER A 230 3.69 -22.76 3.74
C SER A 230 4.47 -23.66 4.70
N PHE A 231 3.89 -24.78 5.15
CA PHE A 231 4.58 -25.77 5.96
C PHE A 231 5.76 -26.42 5.21
N LYS A 232 5.56 -26.83 3.96
CA LYS A 232 6.62 -27.43 3.12
C LYS A 232 7.75 -26.43 2.85
N ASP A 233 7.43 -25.18 2.56
CA ASP A 233 8.42 -24.10 2.38
C ASP A 233 9.21 -23.84 3.67
N GLN A 234 8.58 -23.89 4.84
CA GLN A 234 9.27 -23.78 6.14
C GLN A 234 10.18 -24.97 6.41
N VAL A 235 9.74 -26.20 6.13
CA VAL A 235 10.56 -27.42 6.27
C VAL A 235 11.76 -27.37 5.34
N PHE A 236 11.58 -27.07 4.04
CA PHE A 236 12.69 -26.93 3.10
C PHE A 236 13.65 -25.80 3.49
N GLN A 237 13.16 -24.69 4.05
CA GLN A 237 14.02 -23.64 4.60
C GLN A 237 14.83 -24.11 5.81
N GLN A 238 14.27 -24.95 6.68
CA GLN A 238 14.98 -25.55 7.81
C GLN A 238 16.04 -26.56 7.35
N GLU A 239 15.70 -27.49 6.46
CA GLU A 239 16.66 -28.44 5.87
C GLU A 239 17.82 -27.72 5.13
N LEU A 240 17.51 -26.64 4.42
CA LEU A 240 18.50 -25.84 3.68
C LEU A 240 19.34 -24.96 4.62
N GLN A 241 18.81 -24.56 5.79
CA GLN A 241 19.59 -23.97 6.87
C GLN A 241 20.49 -25.00 7.56
N GLU A 242 19.99 -26.18 7.91
CA GLU A 242 20.76 -27.25 8.58
C GLU A 242 21.90 -27.77 7.68
N THR A 243 21.64 -27.99 6.39
CA THR A 243 22.69 -28.37 5.44
C THR A 243 23.71 -27.24 5.20
N ARG A 244 23.33 -25.98 5.35
CA ARG A 244 24.27 -24.83 5.36
C ARG A 244 25.09 -24.77 6.65
N THR A 245 24.48 -24.86 7.83
CA THR A 245 25.22 -24.81 9.11
C THR A 245 26.15 -26.00 9.25
N ARG A 246 25.72 -27.21 8.87
CA ARG A 246 26.57 -28.39 8.82
C ARG A 246 27.79 -28.18 7.91
N ARG A 247 27.60 -27.70 6.68
CA ARG A 247 28.73 -27.39 5.77
C ARG A 247 29.63 -26.28 6.33
N GLN A 248 29.07 -25.28 7.00
CA GLN A 248 29.83 -24.21 7.64
C GLN A 248 30.69 -24.74 8.81
N VAL A 249 30.18 -25.70 9.58
CA VAL A 249 30.94 -26.42 10.61
C VAL A 249 32.04 -27.26 9.96
N GLU A 250 31.72 -28.08 8.96
CA GLU A 250 32.69 -28.90 8.21
C GLU A 250 33.83 -28.05 7.61
N ILE A 251 33.53 -26.87 7.04
CA ILE A 251 34.53 -25.90 6.58
C ILE A 251 35.36 -25.34 7.75
N SER A 252 34.72 -24.90 8.83
CA SER A 252 35.44 -24.34 9.99
C SER A 252 36.34 -25.35 10.72
N GLU A 253 36.00 -26.65 10.69
CA GLU A 253 36.87 -27.71 11.16
C GLU A 253 38.09 -27.90 10.25
N ILE A 254 37.91 -27.81 8.93
CA ILE A 254 39.00 -27.91 7.96
C ILE A 254 39.94 -26.70 8.10
N ASP A 255 39.40 -25.48 8.16
CA ASP A 255 40.17 -24.25 8.37
C ASP A 255 40.88 -24.26 9.74
N GLY A 256 40.21 -24.74 10.79
CA GLY A 256 40.80 -24.90 12.12
C GLY A 256 41.95 -25.92 12.16
N ARG A 257 41.79 -27.09 11.53
CA ARG A 257 42.85 -28.10 11.36
C ARG A 257 44.02 -27.55 10.53
N LEU A 258 43.71 -26.79 9.47
CA LEU A 258 44.71 -26.19 8.59
C LEU A 258 45.50 -25.09 9.31
N ALA A 259 44.84 -24.23 10.09
CA ALA A 259 45.47 -23.24 10.94
C ALA A 259 46.38 -23.88 11.99
N GLN A 260 45.91 -24.94 12.68
CA GLN A 260 46.74 -25.72 13.62
C GLN A 260 47.97 -26.34 12.92
N GLN A 261 47.84 -26.86 11.70
CA GLN A 261 48.98 -27.38 10.93
C GLN A 261 49.97 -26.29 10.51
N TYR A 262 49.51 -25.10 10.15
CA TYR A 262 50.37 -23.96 9.86
C TYR A 262 51.07 -23.44 11.12
N GLU A 263 50.36 -23.34 12.25
CA GLU A 263 50.97 -22.97 13.52
C GLU A 263 52.00 -24.01 13.97
N ALA A 264 51.69 -25.30 13.91
CA ALA A 264 52.64 -26.37 14.27
C ALA A 264 53.90 -26.34 13.40
N LYS A 265 53.76 -26.15 12.07
CA LYS A 265 54.91 -26.00 11.16
C LYS A 265 55.72 -24.72 11.44
N LEU A 266 55.05 -23.62 11.77
CA LEU A 266 55.70 -22.37 12.14
C LEU A 266 56.47 -22.53 13.46
N GLN A 267 55.84 -23.09 14.50
CA GLN A 267 56.47 -23.39 15.77
C GLN A 267 57.66 -24.33 15.60
N GLN A 268 57.54 -25.39 14.78
CA GLN A 268 58.65 -26.28 14.42
C GLN A 268 59.79 -25.50 13.76
N SER A 269 59.53 -24.72 12.70
CA SER A 269 60.59 -23.95 12.01
C SER A 269 61.26 -22.89 12.92
N LEU A 270 60.52 -22.32 13.87
CA LEU A 270 61.05 -21.41 14.88
C LEU A 270 61.86 -22.15 15.97
N GLN A 271 61.53 -23.41 16.26
CA GLN A 271 62.32 -24.27 17.14
C GLN A 271 63.59 -24.75 16.44
N GLU A 272 63.52 -25.23 15.21
CA GLU A 272 64.68 -25.58 14.38
C GLU A 272 65.66 -24.40 14.23
N LEU A 273 65.14 -23.17 14.03
CA LEU A 273 65.95 -21.96 14.00
C LEU A 273 66.60 -21.64 15.36
N ARG A 274 65.91 -21.88 16.48
CA ARG A 274 66.47 -21.72 17.83
C ARG A 274 67.55 -22.78 18.11
N GLU A 275 67.28 -24.03 17.81
CA GLU A 275 68.23 -25.13 17.96
C GLU A 275 69.46 -24.92 17.07
N GLN A 276 69.30 -24.39 15.86
CA GLN A 276 70.43 -23.97 15.01
C GLN A 276 71.19 -22.79 15.62
N GLN A 277 70.52 -21.80 16.21
CA GLN A 277 71.20 -20.69 16.90
C GLN A 277 71.91 -21.14 18.18
N GLU A 278 71.32 -22.03 18.97
CA GLU A 278 71.93 -22.61 20.17
C GLU A 278 73.11 -23.53 19.81
N ALA A 279 72.99 -24.34 18.75
CA ALA A 279 74.08 -25.13 18.21
C ALA A 279 75.22 -24.24 17.68
N ASN A 280 74.90 -23.14 16.99
CA ASN A 280 75.90 -22.15 16.57
C ASN A 280 76.56 -21.45 17.76
N ILE A 281 75.81 -21.03 18.78
CA ILE A 281 76.35 -20.42 20.01
C ILE A 281 77.24 -21.43 20.75
N LYS A 282 76.83 -22.69 20.80
CA LYS A 282 77.63 -23.78 21.37
C LYS A 282 78.90 -24.01 20.55
N ALA A 283 78.83 -24.11 19.22
CA ALA A 283 80.01 -24.29 18.36
C ALA A 283 81.01 -23.12 18.53
N ASN A 284 80.52 -21.87 18.51
CA ASN A 284 81.35 -20.70 18.81
C ASN A 284 81.97 -20.77 20.21
N ARG A 285 81.23 -21.26 21.21
CA ARG A 285 81.73 -21.46 22.58
C ARG A 285 82.80 -22.55 22.64
N ASP A 286 82.54 -23.71 22.05
CA ASP A 286 83.45 -24.86 22.01
C ASP A 286 84.73 -24.50 21.24
N GLU A 287 84.64 -23.70 20.17
CA GLU A 287 85.79 -23.11 19.46
C GLU A 287 86.57 -22.11 20.34
N ILE A 288 85.87 -21.24 21.08
CA ILE A 288 86.51 -20.29 22.01
C ILE A 288 87.21 -21.03 23.17
N GLU A 289 86.57 -22.07 23.73
CA GLU A 289 87.16 -22.92 24.77
C GLU A 289 88.37 -23.70 24.21
N ALA A 290 88.29 -24.24 22.99
CA ALA A 290 89.43 -24.88 22.32
C ALA A 290 90.58 -23.91 22.00
N LEU A 291 90.28 -22.66 21.62
CA LEU A 291 91.28 -21.59 21.43
C LEU A 291 91.95 -21.21 22.75
N TYR A 292 91.20 -21.11 23.85
CA TYR A 292 91.77 -20.88 25.18
C TYR A 292 92.58 -22.07 25.67
N GLU A 293 92.10 -23.31 25.50
CA GLU A 293 92.87 -24.52 25.80
C GLU A 293 94.18 -24.56 25.00
N ASN A 294 94.14 -24.32 23.70
CA ASN A 294 95.32 -24.34 22.84
C ASN A 294 96.30 -23.23 23.27
N LYS A 295 95.80 -22.03 23.63
CA LYS A 295 96.64 -20.95 24.18
C LYS A 295 97.24 -21.30 25.55
N MET A 296 96.48 -21.94 26.43
CA MET A 296 96.96 -22.44 27.73
C MET A 296 97.99 -23.56 27.56
N LYS A 297 97.74 -24.55 26.70
CA LYS A 297 98.68 -25.62 26.33
C LYS A 297 99.97 -25.04 25.73
N ASN A 298 99.90 -24.00 24.89
CA ASN A 298 101.09 -23.32 24.36
C ASN A 298 101.84 -22.52 25.43
N LEU A 299 101.15 -21.82 26.33
CA LEU A 299 101.79 -21.12 27.47
C LEU A 299 102.42 -22.11 28.45
N GLN A 300 101.76 -23.25 28.72
CA GLN A 300 102.27 -24.33 29.54
C GLN A 300 103.50 -24.99 28.89
N ASN A 301 103.46 -25.26 27.58
CA ASN A 301 104.61 -25.77 26.82
C ASN A 301 105.78 -24.77 26.78
N ALA A 302 105.50 -23.46 26.65
CA ALA A 302 106.52 -22.42 26.73
C ALA A 302 107.14 -22.32 28.14
N SER A 303 106.31 -22.37 29.18
CA SER A 303 106.75 -22.43 30.58
C SER A 303 107.57 -23.69 30.87
N HIS A 304 107.16 -24.84 30.35
CA HIS A 304 107.88 -26.10 30.51
C HIS A 304 109.23 -26.08 29.78
N ARG A 305 109.29 -25.54 28.55
CA ARG A 305 110.56 -25.28 27.82
C ARG A 305 111.48 -24.32 28.57
N ASN A 306 110.92 -23.27 29.17
CA ASN A 306 111.69 -22.33 29.98
C ASN A 306 112.20 -22.98 31.28
N SER A 307 111.40 -23.85 31.90
CA SER A 307 111.78 -24.64 33.07
C SER A 307 112.85 -25.68 32.76
N THR A 308 112.77 -26.40 31.63
CA THR A 308 113.81 -27.35 31.24
C THR A 308 115.11 -26.64 30.84
N ALA A 309 115.03 -25.50 30.14
CA ALA A 309 116.20 -24.66 29.87
C ALA A 309 116.85 -24.13 31.17
N ALA A 310 116.05 -23.73 32.17
CA ALA A 310 116.57 -23.32 33.47
C ALA A 310 117.23 -24.49 34.22
N ASN A 311 116.66 -25.70 34.16
CA ASN A 311 117.26 -26.90 34.77
C ASN A 311 118.61 -27.25 34.11
N VAL A 312 118.69 -27.21 32.77
CA VAL A 312 119.95 -27.43 32.03
C VAL A 312 121.01 -26.40 32.47
N ALA A 313 120.66 -25.11 32.56
CA ALA A 313 121.58 -24.09 33.04
C ALA A 313 122.04 -24.32 34.51
N VAL A 314 121.18 -24.88 35.36
CA VAL A 314 121.55 -25.28 36.74
C VAL A 314 122.49 -26.49 36.74
N GLU A 315 122.32 -27.45 35.83
CA GLU A 315 123.23 -28.61 35.69
C GLU A 315 124.58 -28.21 35.06
N GLU A 316 124.59 -27.27 34.12
CA GLU A 316 125.82 -26.62 33.61
C GLU A 316 126.56 -25.87 34.73
N LEU A 317 125.86 -25.09 35.56
CA LEU A 317 126.46 -24.44 36.73
C LEU A 317 127.00 -25.46 37.75
N ARG A 318 126.29 -26.57 37.98
CA ARG A 318 126.70 -27.67 38.87
C ARG A 318 127.95 -28.39 38.36
N THR A 319 128.07 -28.63 37.06
CA THR A 319 129.25 -29.27 36.45
C THR A 319 130.44 -28.33 36.32
N MET A 320 130.21 -27.03 36.08
CA MET A 320 131.25 -26.00 36.22
C MET A 320 131.75 -25.91 37.67
N ARG A 321 130.87 -26.06 38.66
CA ARG A 321 131.25 -26.04 40.08
C ARG A 321 132.18 -27.19 40.44
N THR A 322 131.82 -28.44 40.11
CA THR A 322 132.69 -29.60 40.40
C THR A 322 134.03 -29.53 39.65
N ARG A 323 134.08 -28.87 38.48
CA ARG A 323 135.32 -28.59 37.74
C ARG A 323 136.20 -27.53 38.42
N ILE A 324 135.61 -26.52 39.05
CA ILE A 324 136.35 -25.54 39.88
C ILE A 324 136.93 -26.25 41.11
N ASP A 325 136.12 -27.06 41.79
CA ASP A 325 136.54 -27.75 43.02
C ASP A 325 137.68 -28.77 42.75
N SER A 326 137.69 -29.44 41.59
CA SER A 326 138.80 -30.33 41.20
C SER A 326 140.07 -29.60 40.79
N LEU A 327 139.98 -28.45 40.11
CA LEU A 327 141.14 -27.61 39.82
C LEU A 327 141.77 -27.06 41.10
N ASN A 328 140.95 -26.61 42.07
CA ASN A 328 141.42 -26.17 43.38
C ASN A 328 142.19 -27.27 44.14
N ALA A 329 141.77 -28.53 44.02
CA ALA A 329 142.51 -29.65 44.61
C ALA A 329 143.91 -29.81 44.00
N THR A 330 144.03 -29.75 42.66
CA THR A 330 145.35 -29.84 41.99
C THR A 330 146.26 -28.66 42.29
N LEU A 331 145.70 -27.47 42.51
CA LEU A 331 146.45 -26.25 42.85
C LEU A 331 147.08 -26.37 44.24
N ASN A 332 146.32 -26.80 45.24
CA ASN A 332 146.83 -27.10 46.59
C ASN A 332 147.96 -28.15 46.57
N GLU A 333 147.85 -29.18 45.71
CA GLU A 333 148.88 -30.23 45.62
C GLU A 333 150.22 -29.70 45.07
N LEU A 334 150.16 -28.73 44.14
CA LEU A 334 151.35 -28.08 43.58
C LEU A 334 151.98 -27.07 44.55
N GLU A 335 151.18 -26.31 45.30
CA GLU A 335 151.66 -25.38 46.32
C GLU A 335 152.45 -26.10 47.42
N ASN A 336 151.94 -27.24 47.91
CA ASN A 336 152.63 -28.06 48.91
C ASN A 336 153.99 -28.59 48.41
N LYS A 337 154.08 -29.00 47.13
CA LYS A 337 155.35 -29.43 46.52
C LYS A 337 156.35 -28.28 46.40
N ASN A 338 155.87 -27.08 46.06
CA ASN A 338 156.70 -25.88 45.93
C ASN A 338 157.27 -25.43 47.30
N ALA A 339 156.46 -25.49 48.36
CA ALA A 339 156.90 -25.19 49.72
C ALA A 339 158.01 -26.16 50.21
N ALA A 340 157.87 -27.46 49.93
CA ALA A 340 158.87 -28.46 50.30
C ALA A 340 160.23 -28.23 49.62
N LEU A 341 160.23 -27.91 48.31
CA LEU A 341 161.45 -27.58 47.56
C LEU A 341 162.09 -26.27 48.03
N SER A 342 161.28 -25.23 48.28
CA SER A 342 161.75 -23.93 48.77
C SER A 342 162.51 -24.02 50.10
N ASN A 343 162.06 -24.88 51.01
CA ASN A 343 162.74 -25.12 52.28
C ASN A 343 164.03 -25.95 52.12
N ARG A 344 164.12 -26.81 51.10
CA ARG A 344 165.33 -27.57 50.78
C ARG A 344 166.46 -26.67 50.28
N CYS A 345 166.16 -25.64 49.49
CA CYS A 345 167.14 -24.66 49.03
C CYS A 345 167.74 -23.84 50.18
N ARG A 346 166.87 -23.28 51.05
CA ARG A 346 167.30 -22.40 52.16
C ARG A 346 168.30 -23.03 53.13
N GLU A 347 168.16 -24.31 53.44
CA GLU A 347 169.12 -24.98 54.35
C GLU A 347 170.47 -25.24 53.68
N LEU A 348 170.50 -25.52 52.36
CA LEU A 348 171.76 -25.65 51.60
C LEU A 348 172.48 -24.29 51.47
N GLU A 349 171.73 -23.22 51.22
CA GLU A 349 172.26 -21.85 51.20
C GLU A 349 172.88 -21.46 52.55
N ARG A 350 172.19 -21.75 53.66
CA ARG A 350 172.65 -21.44 55.03
C ARG A 350 173.94 -22.18 55.41
N GLN A 351 174.12 -23.41 54.92
CA GLN A 351 175.35 -24.19 55.13
C GLN A 351 176.53 -23.58 54.36
N LEU A 352 176.32 -23.25 53.08
CA LEU A 352 177.37 -22.71 52.20
C LEU A 352 177.86 -21.33 52.68
N GLU A 353 176.97 -20.49 53.21
CA GLU A 353 177.34 -19.19 53.78
C GLU A 353 178.17 -19.32 55.07
N SER A 354 177.94 -20.38 55.88
CA SER A 354 178.69 -20.63 57.11
C SER A 354 180.14 -21.08 56.88
N GLU A 355 180.40 -21.81 55.79
CA GLU A 355 181.76 -22.20 55.38
C GLU A 355 182.54 -21.01 54.81
N ARG A 356 181.87 -20.13 54.05
CA ARG A 356 182.47 -18.88 53.53
C ARG A 356 182.93 -17.95 54.65
N ALA A 357 182.13 -17.80 55.71
CA ALA A 357 182.46 -16.93 56.84
C ALA A 357 183.78 -17.34 57.52
N ARG A 358 183.99 -18.65 57.74
CA ARG A 358 185.23 -19.19 58.33
C ARG A 358 186.47 -18.85 57.50
N HIS A 359 186.44 -19.15 56.21
CA HIS A 359 187.59 -18.91 55.33
C HIS A 359 187.94 -17.42 55.15
N ALA A 360 186.97 -16.51 55.29
CA ALA A 360 187.23 -15.08 55.30
C ALA A 360 187.95 -14.62 56.59
N GLU A 361 187.59 -15.20 57.73
CA GLU A 361 188.20 -14.92 59.04
C GLU A 361 189.64 -15.46 59.12
N ASP A 362 189.87 -16.69 58.61
CA ASP A 362 191.21 -17.29 58.47
C ASP A 362 192.14 -16.39 57.62
N LEU A 363 191.68 -15.97 56.43
CA LEU A 363 192.47 -15.12 55.51
C LEU A 363 192.83 -13.76 56.11
N ALA A 364 191.88 -13.10 56.77
CA ALA A 364 192.10 -11.79 57.38
C ALA A 364 193.20 -11.83 58.46
N SER A 365 193.30 -12.93 59.22
CA SER A 365 194.35 -13.09 60.23
C SER A 365 195.76 -13.14 59.61
N LEU A 366 195.92 -13.86 58.49
CA LEU A 366 197.19 -14.07 57.81
C LEU A 366 197.68 -12.81 57.06
N GLU A 367 196.76 -12.03 56.48
CA GLU A 367 197.09 -10.74 55.89
C GLU A 367 197.59 -9.73 56.93
N GLN A 368 197.05 -9.77 58.16
CA GLN A 368 197.40 -8.84 59.24
C GLN A 368 198.84 -9.07 59.76
N GLU A 369 199.31 -10.33 59.82
CA GLU A 369 200.72 -10.63 60.15
C GLU A 369 201.69 -10.19 59.04
N LEU A 370 201.33 -10.42 57.77
CA LEU A 370 202.13 -10.00 56.61
C LEU A 370 202.21 -8.47 56.42
N ALA A 371 201.22 -7.72 56.91
CA ALA A 371 201.29 -6.26 56.96
C ALA A 371 202.33 -5.79 58.00
N ARG A 372 202.24 -6.32 59.23
CA ARG A 372 203.12 -5.95 60.35
C ARG A 372 204.62 -6.09 60.02
N LEU A 373 205.00 -7.21 59.40
CA LEU A 373 206.40 -7.48 59.03
C LEU A 373 206.94 -6.55 57.93
N ARG A 374 206.07 -5.95 57.11
CA ARG A 374 206.48 -5.00 56.06
C ARG A 374 206.80 -3.61 56.62
N ASP A 375 205.98 -3.11 57.54
CA ASP A 375 206.15 -1.77 58.11
C ASP A 375 207.43 -1.65 58.96
N GLU A 376 207.77 -2.71 59.71
CA GLU A 376 208.97 -2.78 60.55
C GLU A 376 210.26 -2.74 59.70
N MET A 377 210.30 -3.47 58.58
CA MET A 377 211.39 -3.40 57.60
C MET A 377 211.44 -2.04 56.88
N ALA A 378 210.28 -1.45 56.58
CA ALA A 378 210.20 -0.15 55.92
C ALA A 378 210.64 1.03 56.81
N ALA A 379 210.68 0.85 58.14
CA ALA A 379 211.21 1.85 59.07
C ALA A 379 212.74 1.92 58.98
N GLN A 380 213.44 0.78 59.06
CA GLN A 380 214.90 0.72 59.06
C GLN A 380 215.54 1.32 57.80
N LEU A 381 214.90 1.14 56.64
CA LEU A 381 215.39 1.70 55.37
C LEU A 381 215.31 3.24 55.29
N ARG A 382 214.45 3.90 56.06
CA ARG A 382 214.28 5.36 56.03
C ARG A 382 215.40 6.09 56.77
N GLU A 383 215.82 5.59 57.93
CA GLU A 383 216.82 6.27 58.78
C GLU A 383 218.21 6.35 58.11
N TYR A 384 218.61 5.29 57.38
CA TYR A 384 219.85 5.28 56.60
C TYR A 384 219.86 6.28 55.43
N ALA A 385 218.71 6.53 54.78
CA ALA A 385 218.63 7.47 53.68
C ALA A 385 218.94 8.91 54.13
N THR A 386 218.34 9.34 55.24
CA THR A 386 218.54 10.68 55.83
C THR A 386 219.99 11.01 56.18
N LEU A 387 220.85 10.00 56.42
CA LEU A 387 222.26 10.23 56.74
C LEU A 387 223.13 10.46 55.48
N MET A 388 222.69 9.99 54.31
CA MET A 388 223.39 10.20 53.04
C MET A 388 223.24 11.63 52.51
N ASP A 389 222.06 12.24 52.65
CA ASP A 389 221.79 13.59 52.13
C ASP A 389 222.66 14.66 52.81
N ILE A 390 222.97 14.49 54.10
CA ILE A 390 223.88 15.37 54.85
C ILE A 390 225.29 15.37 54.23
N LYS A 391 225.75 14.20 53.74
CA LYS A 391 227.01 14.08 53.00
C LYS A 391 226.94 14.78 51.63
N ILE A 392 225.77 14.74 50.97
CA ILE A 392 225.50 15.37 49.66
C ILE A 392 225.75 16.89 49.66
N SER A 393 225.34 17.54 50.76
CA SER A 393 225.31 19.00 50.90
C SER A 393 226.70 19.64 50.86
N LEU A 394 227.61 19.19 51.73
CA LEU A 394 228.94 19.79 51.93
C LEU A 394 229.85 19.69 50.71
N ASP A 395 229.59 18.74 49.82
CA ASP A 395 230.31 18.64 48.56
C ASP A 395 230.06 19.93 47.73
N HIS A 396 228.80 20.35 47.54
CA HIS A 396 228.41 21.27 46.46
C HIS A 396 229.06 22.67 46.52
N GLU A 397 229.36 23.18 47.72
CA GLU A 397 229.84 24.55 47.93
C GLU A 397 231.29 24.80 47.48
N ILE A 398 232.07 23.75 47.25
CA ILE A 398 233.48 23.83 46.79
C ILE A 398 233.60 24.10 45.28
N ALA A 399 232.54 23.85 44.49
CA ALA A 399 232.60 23.91 43.03
C ALA A 399 232.59 25.34 42.45
N THR A 400 232.07 26.32 43.17
CA THR A 400 231.71 27.64 42.61
C THR A 400 232.83 28.68 42.68
N TYR A 401 233.67 28.66 43.72
CA TYR A 401 234.75 29.64 43.93
C TYR A 401 236.04 29.34 43.15
N ARG A 402 235.95 28.91 41.88
CA ARG A 402 237.12 28.38 41.14
C ARG A 402 237.32 28.80 39.69
N THR A 403 236.54 29.77 39.17
CA THR A 403 236.41 29.94 37.71
C THR A 403 236.56 31.35 37.13
N LEU A 404 236.55 32.45 37.91
CA LEU A 404 236.66 33.79 37.31
C LEU A 404 237.21 34.87 38.26
N LEU A 405 238.54 35.07 38.20
CA LEU A 405 239.35 35.94 39.07
C LEU A 405 239.39 35.43 40.53
N GLU A 406 240.53 35.35 41.20
CA GLU A 406 241.91 35.63 40.76
C GLU A 406 242.57 34.44 40.00
N GLY A 407 243.70 34.58 39.29
CA GLY A 407 244.61 35.73 39.09
C GLY A 407 245.96 35.51 39.77
N GLU A 408 245.90 35.24 41.06
CA GLU A 408 246.91 34.89 42.07
C GLU A 408 246.10 34.06 43.11
N GLU A 409 246.48 32.93 43.68
CA GLU A 409 247.76 32.23 43.83
C GLU A 409 247.52 30.68 43.83
N ASP A 410 248.57 29.87 43.62
CA ASP A 410 248.87 28.65 44.41
C ASP A 410 247.78 27.57 44.83
N ARG A 411 247.66 26.44 44.07
CA ARG A 411 247.47 24.99 44.52
C ARG A 411 246.05 24.40 45.06
N LEU A 412 245.27 23.49 44.32
CA LEU A 412 244.31 22.27 44.72
C LEU A 412 242.61 22.23 44.72
N ASN A 413 241.71 21.38 43.96
CA ASN A 413 240.26 20.57 43.88
C ASN A 413 238.56 20.72 44.14
N LEU A 414 237.46 20.20 43.33
CA LEU A 414 235.94 19.54 43.50
C LEU A 414 234.31 20.01 43.17
N THR A 415 233.18 19.15 42.82
CA THR A 415 231.53 18.95 43.09
C THR A 415 230.02 19.21 42.30
N SER A 416 228.67 18.67 42.60
CA SER A 416 227.14 18.83 41.96
C SER A 416 225.62 18.14 42.43
N GLN A 417 224.24 18.39 42.00
CA GLN A 417 222.71 17.87 42.41
C GLN A 417 221.18 17.98 41.56
N SER A 418 219.84 17.45 41.86
CA SER A 418 218.30 17.61 41.18
C SER A 418 216.75 16.90 41.55
N PRO A 419 215.38 17.26 41.11
CA PRO A 419 213.82 16.78 41.48
C PRO A 419 212.31 16.78 40.59
N GLY A 420 210.95 16.35 40.96
CA GLY A 420 209.43 16.53 40.31
C GLY A 420 207.88 15.76 40.60
N ARG A 421 206.50 16.12 40.18
CA ARG A 421 204.94 15.48 40.30
C ARG A 421 203.53 16.01 39.45
N GLU A 422 202.06 15.83 39.38
CA GLU A 422 200.61 15.12 39.80
C GLU A 422 199.05 15.46 39.07
N SER A 423 197.72 14.82 39.16
CA SER A 423 196.17 15.19 38.62
C SER A 423 194.65 14.34 38.75
N ARG A 424 193.24 14.73 38.50
CA ARG A 424 191.73 13.99 38.57
C ARG A 424 190.15 14.54 38.00
N ALA A 425 188.80 13.92 38.03
CA ALA A 425 187.29 14.28 37.39
C ALA A 425 185.66 13.71 37.78
N SER A 426 184.33 14.00 37.17
CA SER A 426 182.72 13.57 37.44
C SER A 426 181.32 13.96 36.47
N THR A 427 179.83 13.83 36.37
CA THR A 427 178.31 13.25 36.80
C THR A 427 176.78 13.44 35.95
N SER A 428 175.38 13.11 36.30
CA SER A 428 173.88 13.04 35.52
C SER A 428 172.27 13.06 36.20
N ALA A 429 170.82 12.94 35.87
CA ALA A 429 169.50 12.70 34.87
C ALA A 429 167.78 12.87 35.24
N GLY A 430 166.52 12.55 34.50
CA GLY A 430 164.87 12.75 34.78
C GLY A 430 163.41 12.22 33.95
N LEU A 431 161.96 12.47 34.21
CA LEU A 431 160.47 11.86 33.65
C LEU A 431 158.83 12.49 33.64
N SER A 432 157.54 11.93 33.15
CA SER A 432 155.94 12.46 33.03
C SER A 432 154.41 11.67 32.63
N ALA A 433 153.00 12.15 32.62
CA ALA A 433 151.47 11.53 32.26
C ALA A 433 149.95 12.38 32.05
N GLY A 434 148.48 12.22 31.77
CA GLY A 434 147.06 11.38 31.48
C GLY A 434 145.41 11.99 31.22
N GLY A 435 144.09 11.33 30.96
CA GLY A 435 142.51 11.87 30.66
C GLY A 435 140.95 11.09 30.48
N ARG A 436 139.57 11.59 30.19
CA ARG A 436 138.00 10.95 30.04
C ARG A 436 136.44 11.64 29.55
N GLY A 437 135.08 11.06 29.39
CA GLY A 437 133.55 11.62 28.96
C GLY A 437 131.95 10.88 28.84
N THR A 438 130.60 11.41 28.48
CA THR A 438 128.99 10.87 28.51
C THR A 438 127.50 11.39 27.71
N PRO A 439 126.09 10.89 27.76
CA PRO A 439 124.66 11.09 26.90
C PRO A 439 122.95 11.11 27.32
N ALA A 440 121.70 11.15 26.50
CA ALA A 440 120.05 11.31 26.78
C ALA A 440 118.60 10.95 25.83
N ARG A 441 117.14 11.21 26.05
CA ARG A 441 115.70 10.80 25.28
C ARG A 441 114.03 11.36 25.46
N ARG A 442 112.76 11.07 24.73
CA ARG A 442 111.14 11.53 24.84
C ARG A 442 109.67 10.94 24.07
N ALA A 443 108.25 11.40 24.15
CA ALA A 443 106.74 10.92 23.56
C ALA A 443 105.26 11.85 23.46
N THR A 444 103.79 11.79 23.16
CA THR A 444 102.32 11.00 22.92
C THR A 444 100.79 11.59 22.21
N PRO A 445 99.32 11.29 22.33
CA PRO A 445 97.90 11.43 21.42
C PRO A 445 96.31 12.02 21.86
N LEU A 446 94.88 12.02 21.47
CA LEU A 446 93.51 11.56 20.61
C LEU A 446 91.99 12.45 20.61
N ARG A 447 90.53 12.42 20.27
CA ARG A 447 89.07 11.77 19.75
C ARG A 447 87.63 12.72 19.45
N ALA A 448 86.17 12.69 19.13
CA ALA A 448 84.71 12.05 18.63
C ALA A 448 83.25 13.00 18.44
N ALA A 449 81.80 12.98 18.10
CA ALA A 449 80.36 12.35 17.54
C ALA A 449 78.88 13.29 17.39
N ARG A 450 77.43 13.27 17.03
CA ARG A 450 75.97 12.66 16.45
C ARG A 450 74.55 13.66 16.23
N LYS A 451 73.10 13.67 15.87
CA LYS A 451 71.63 13.02 15.39
C LYS A 451 70.17 13.90 15.00
N ARG A 452 68.88 13.50 14.39
CA ARG A 452 67.42 14.25 14.07
C ARG A 452 65.80 13.63 13.83
N THR A 453 64.57 14.27 13.34
CA THR A 453 62.95 13.84 13.26
C THR A 453 61.62 14.53 12.36
N LEU A 454 60.18 14.19 12.28
CA LEU A 454 58.87 14.68 11.37
C LEU A 454 57.15 14.50 11.64
N LEU A 455 56.00 14.88 10.80
CA LEU A 455 54.34 14.84 10.91
C LEU A 455 53.19 14.96 9.65
N ASP A 456 51.75 14.82 9.71
CA ASP A 456 50.56 14.83 8.60
C ASP A 456 48.91 15.00 8.91
N GLU A 457 47.84 15.08 7.97
CA GLU A 457 46.28 15.41 8.13
C GLU A 457 45.05 14.92 7.10
N SER A 458 43.66 15.13 7.23
CA SER A 458 42.45 14.67 6.32
C SER A 458 40.88 15.15 6.49
N GLU A 459 39.84 14.83 5.60
CA GLU A 459 38.33 15.25 5.54
C GLU A 459 37.17 14.22 5.04
N GLU A 460 35.80 14.54 5.03
CA GLU A 460 34.57 13.66 4.73
C GLU A 460 33.26 14.24 3.96
N ARG A 461 32.24 13.40 3.54
CA ARG A 461 30.85 13.73 2.93
C ARG A 461 29.70 12.64 3.06
N SER A 462 28.41 12.88 2.68
CA SER A 462 27.20 11.97 2.86
C SER A 462 26.06 12.01 1.75
N LEU A 463 25.03 11.08 1.77
CA LEU A 463 23.94 10.83 0.76
C LEU A 463 22.55 10.31 1.30
N ASN A 464 21.51 10.22 0.44
CA ASN A 464 20.09 9.80 0.74
C ASN A 464 19.48 8.79 -0.28
N ASP A 465 18.42 8.07 0.11
CA ASP A 465 17.75 6.97 -0.65
C ASP A 465 16.20 6.92 -0.45
N PHE A 466 15.47 6.00 -1.11
CA PHE A 466 14.01 5.77 -0.97
C PHE A 466 13.60 4.29 -1.03
N SER A 467 12.84 3.81 -0.04
CA SER A 467 12.16 2.50 -0.10
C SER A 467 10.77 2.61 -0.73
N VAL A 468 10.34 1.54 -1.45
CA VAL A 468 9.02 1.41 -2.07
C VAL A 468 8.42 0.04 -1.76
N THR A 469 7.15 0.02 -1.40
CA THR A 469 6.31 -1.18 -1.21
C THR A 469 5.15 -1.10 -2.21
N SER A 470 4.83 -2.19 -2.91
CA SER A 470 3.75 -2.19 -3.91
C SER A 470 2.92 -3.47 -3.87
N SER A 471 1.60 -3.34 -3.94
CA SER A 471 0.62 -4.42 -3.95
C SER A 471 -0.38 -4.23 -5.09
N ALA A 472 -0.95 -5.33 -5.60
CA ALA A 472 -1.87 -5.33 -6.73
C ALA A 472 -2.78 -6.56 -6.69
N LYS A 473 -4.09 -6.34 -6.60
CA LYS A 473 -5.13 -7.37 -6.70
C LYS A 473 -5.59 -7.48 -8.16
N GLY A 474 -5.08 -8.50 -8.86
CA GLY A 474 -5.44 -8.80 -10.25
C GLY A 474 -4.56 -8.09 -11.28
N ASP A 475 -5.16 -7.79 -12.43
CA ASP A 475 -4.45 -7.52 -13.69
C ASP A 475 -3.92 -6.07 -13.85
N LEU A 476 -4.18 -5.17 -12.89
CA LEU A 476 -3.69 -3.78 -12.91
C LEU A 476 -2.68 -3.53 -11.78
N GLU A 477 -1.68 -2.68 -12.02
CA GLU A 477 -0.70 -2.27 -11.01
C GLU A 477 -0.29 -0.80 -11.14
N VAL A 478 0.08 -0.18 -10.01
CA VAL A 478 0.79 1.12 -9.98
C VAL A 478 2.25 0.84 -10.30
N ALA A 479 2.61 0.94 -11.58
CA ALA A 479 3.94 0.63 -12.08
C ALA A 479 4.99 1.66 -11.63
N GLU A 480 4.58 2.91 -11.41
CA GLU A 480 5.40 3.96 -10.77
C GLU A 480 4.55 5.11 -10.26
N ALA A 481 4.93 5.71 -9.13
CA ALA A 481 4.45 7.03 -8.71
C ALA A 481 5.66 7.93 -8.44
N CYS A 482 5.84 8.99 -9.23
CA CYS A 482 7.09 9.75 -9.22
C CYS A 482 7.28 10.51 -7.89
N PRO A 483 8.50 10.56 -7.30
CA PRO A 483 8.72 11.24 -6.01
C PRO A 483 8.45 12.74 -6.08
N ASP A 484 8.72 13.36 -7.22
CA ASP A 484 8.57 14.80 -7.49
C ASP A 484 7.13 15.24 -7.80
N GLY A 485 6.17 14.31 -7.89
CA GLY A 485 4.78 14.62 -8.22
C GLY A 485 4.51 14.92 -9.71
N THR A 486 5.46 14.66 -10.61
CA THR A 486 5.25 14.88 -12.06
C THR A 486 4.19 13.95 -12.65
N PHE A 487 4.18 12.66 -12.30
CA PHE A 487 3.23 11.67 -12.84
C PHE A 487 2.98 10.45 -11.95
N VAL A 488 1.96 9.68 -12.31
CA VAL A 488 1.69 8.29 -11.86
C VAL A 488 1.47 7.39 -13.08
N ARG A 489 2.06 6.19 -13.11
CA ARG A 489 1.93 5.21 -14.19
C ARG A 489 1.16 3.98 -13.73
N ILE A 490 0.10 3.63 -14.44
CA ILE A 490 -0.68 2.40 -14.25
C ILE A 490 -0.38 1.43 -15.40
N ARG A 491 -0.07 0.16 -15.09
CA ARG A 491 0.16 -0.91 -16.09
C ARG A 491 -0.96 -1.94 -16.05
N ASN A 492 -1.36 -2.45 -17.22
CA ASN A 492 -2.06 -3.72 -17.35
C ASN A 492 -1.03 -4.86 -17.46
N LYS A 493 -0.96 -5.73 -16.46
CA LYS A 493 -0.14 -6.96 -16.45
C LYS A 493 -0.93 -8.23 -16.77
N GLY A 494 -2.23 -8.09 -17.00
CA GLY A 494 -3.13 -9.15 -17.41
C GLY A 494 -2.93 -9.62 -18.84
N LYS A 495 -3.80 -10.53 -19.27
CA LYS A 495 -3.80 -11.14 -20.61
C LYS A 495 -4.96 -10.67 -21.50
N LYS A 496 -5.70 -9.63 -21.09
CA LYS A 496 -6.88 -9.08 -21.79
C LYS A 496 -6.86 -7.56 -21.79
N GLU A 497 -7.52 -6.95 -22.77
CA GLU A 497 -7.86 -5.52 -22.77
C GLU A 497 -8.71 -5.18 -21.53
N LEU A 498 -8.38 -4.11 -20.80
CA LEU A 498 -9.14 -3.64 -19.63
C LEU A 498 -9.62 -2.20 -19.84
N SER A 499 -10.89 -1.95 -19.52
CA SER A 499 -11.42 -0.58 -19.47
C SER A 499 -11.12 0.04 -18.11
N LEU A 500 -10.40 1.17 -18.10
CA LEU A 500 -10.21 1.99 -16.90
C LEU A 500 -11.39 2.94 -16.65
N GLY A 501 -12.47 2.83 -17.43
CA GLY A 501 -13.60 3.74 -17.37
C GLY A 501 -14.24 3.84 -15.98
N GLY A 502 -14.05 4.99 -15.31
CA GLY A 502 -14.59 5.29 -13.98
C GLY A 502 -13.66 4.99 -12.80
N TYR A 503 -12.56 4.26 -13.02
CA TYR A 503 -11.51 4.01 -12.03
C TYR A 503 -10.90 5.32 -11.53
N GLN A 504 -10.37 5.30 -10.30
CA GLN A 504 -9.84 6.48 -9.62
C GLN A 504 -8.42 6.22 -9.10
N ILE A 505 -7.53 7.19 -9.27
CA ILE A 505 -6.23 7.21 -8.59
C ILE A 505 -6.34 8.16 -7.41
N ILE A 506 -5.98 7.68 -6.22
CA ILE A 506 -5.90 8.48 -4.99
C ILE A 506 -4.45 8.48 -4.52
N ARG A 507 -3.82 9.66 -4.42
CA ARG A 507 -2.48 9.83 -3.87
C ARG A 507 -2.53 10.66 -2.60
N LYS A 508 -2.16 10.05 -1.47
CA LYS A 508 -2.08 10.65 -0.14
C LYS A 508 -0.61 10.92 0.20
N ALA A 509 -0.28 12.18 0.51
CA ALA A 509 1.06 12.64 0.84
C ALA A 509 0.99 13.55 2.07
N GLY A 510 1.28 12.98 3.26
CA GLY A 510 0.89 13.60 4.52
C GLY A 510 -0.62 13.84 4.59
N ASP A 511 -1.02 15.02 5.05
CA ASP A 511 -2.43 15.43 5.18
C ASP A 511 -3.10 15.83 3.86
N GLN A 512 -2.40 15.74 2.72
CA GLN A 512 -2.91 16.19 1.41
C GLN A 512 -3.21 15.01 0.47
N GLU A 513 -4.36 15.09 -0.21
CA GLU A 513 -4.88 14.02 -1.08
C GLU A 513 -5.21 14.55 -2.48
N THR A 514 -4.65 13.92 -3.51
CA THR A 514 -5.02 14.12 -4.92
C THR A 514 -5.90 12.97 -5.38
N LEU A 515 -7.14 13.27 -5.83
CA LEU A 515 -8.02 12.29 -6.47
C LEU A 515 -8.17 12.63 -7.97
N PHE A 516 -7.81 11.66 -8.82
CA PHE A 516 -8.01 11.70 -10.27
C PHE A 516 -8.99 10.60 -10.70
N LYS A 517 -9.78 10.82 -11.76
CA LYS A 517 -10.76 9.84 -12.28
C LYS A 517 -10.61 9.64 -13.79
N PHE A 518 -10.46 8.38 -14.21
CA PHE A 518 -10.34 8.00 -15.61
C PHE A 518 -11.66 8.17 -16.38
N HIS A 519 -11.58 8.74 -17.58
CA HIS A 519 -12.73 8.86 -18.47
C HIS A 519 -13.14 7.49 -19.07
N ARG A 520 -14.45 7.32 -19.33
CA ARG A 520 -15.07 6.06 -19.80
C ARG A 520 -14.56 5.49 -21.14
N THR A 521 -13.73 6.24 -21.86
CA THR A 521 -13.11 5.80 -23.13
C THR A 521 -11.69 5.26 -22.95
N VAL A 522 -11.08 5.38 -21.77
CA VAL A 522 -9.71 4.91 -21.52
C VAL A 522 -9.74 3.39 -21.37
N LYS A 523 -9.04 2.71 -22.29
CA LYS A 523 -8.79 1.28 -22.25
C LYS A 523 -7.29 1.00 -22.33
N LEU A 524 -6.86 -0.12 -21.76
CA LEU A 524 -5.45 -0.48 -21.65
C LEU A 524 -5.23 -1.94 -22.09
N GLU A 525 -4.47 -2.11 -23.16
CA GLU A 525 -4.09 -3.41 -23.74
C GLU A 525 -3.13 -4.20 -22.82
N PRO A 526 -3.00 -5.53 -22.98
CA PRO A 526 -2.03 -6.34 -22.25
C PRO A 526 -0.60 -5.79 -22.34
N GLY A 527 0.04 -5.57 -21.19
CA GLY A 527 1.39 -5.01 -21.08
C GLY A 527 1.47 -3.48 -21.25
N ALA A 528 0.40 -2.81 -21.68
CA ALA A 528 0.38 -1.37 -21.90
C ALA A 528 0.38 -0.58 -20.58
N VAL A 529 0.82 0.68 -20.67
CA VAL A 529 0.95 1.62 -19.54
C VAL A 529 0.20 2.90 -19.87
N ALA A 530 -0.55 3.42 -18.90
CA ALA A 530 -1.16 4.74 -18.94
C ALA A 530 -0.47 5.66 -17.91
N THR A 531 0.03 6.81 -18.35
CA THR A 531 0.67 7.84 -17.53
C THR A 531 -0.33 8.95 -17.24
N VAL A 532 -0.54 9.27 -15.97
CA VAL A 532 -1.35 10.40 -15.52
C VAL A 532 -0.44 11.52 -15.02
N TRP A 533 -0.32 12.57 -15.84
CA TRP A 533 0.57 13.71 -15.65
C TRP A 533 -0.08 14.83 -14.81
N SER A 534 0.73 15.47 -13.97
CA SER A 534 0.33 16.68 -13.23
C SER A 534 0.13 17.87 -14.17
N ALA A 535 -0.84 18.73 -13.87
CA ALA A 535 -1.30 19.81 -14.75
C ALA A 535 -0.23 20.87 -15.09
N ASP A 536 0.85 20.93 -14.31
CA ASP A 536 1.94 21.90 -14.39
C ASP A 536 3.21 21.38 -15.07
N VAL A 537 3.24 20.10 -15.47
CA VAL A 537 4.40 19.52 -16.18
C VAL A 537 4.42 19.91 -17.66
N GLY A 538 3.29 20.33 -18.23
CA GLY A 538 3.19 20.73 -19.64
C GLY A 538 3.24 19.57 -20.64
N ALA A 539 2.95 18.35 -20.19
CA ALA A 539 2.85 17.17 -21.05
C ALA A 539 1.69 17.28 -22.06
N GLU A 540 1.78 16.53 -23.16
CA GLU A 540 0.72 16.40 -24.16
C GLU A 540 -0.38 15.42 -23.70
N HIS A 541 -1.60 15.57 -24.23
CA HIS A 541 -2.76 14.78 -23.84
C HIS A 541 -3.20 13.83 -24.96
N ASP A 542 -2.69 12.60 -24.94
CA ASP A 542 -3.01 11.51 -25.87
C ASP A 542 -3.58 10.26 -25.15
N PRO A 543 -4.88 10.25 -24.80
CA PRO A 543 -5.52 9.06 -24.22
C PRO A 543 -5.59 7.89 -25.22
N PRO A 544 -5.30 6.65 -24.79
CA PRO A 544 -5.23 6.20 -23.40
C PRO A 544 -3.82 6.23 -22.77
N ARG A 545 -2.79 6.65 -23.50
CA ARG A 545 -1.39 6.54 -23.05
C ARG A 545 -0.98 7.66 -22.12
N ASP A 546 -1.25 8.90 -22.48
CA ASP A 546 -0.78 10.09 -21.75
C ASP A 546 -1.94 11.03 -21.42
N ILE A 547 -2.22 11.15 -20.12
CA ILE A 547 -3.44 11.73 -19.59
C ILE A 547 -3.08 12.86 -18.64
N VAL A 548 -3.36 14.10 -19.04
CA VAL A 548 -3.01 15.29 -18.23
C VAL A 548 -4.17 15.64 -17.30
N MET A 549 -3.88 15.81 -16.00
CA MET A 549 -4.87 16.25 -15.03
C MET A 549 -5.35 17.68 -15.32
N LYS A 550 -6.65 17.94 -15.22
CA LYS A 550 -7.21 19.27 -15.47
C LYS A 550 -7.14 20.15 -14.23
N GLY A 551 -6.04 20.87 -14.06
CA GLY A 551 -5.85 21.86 -12.98
C GLY A 551 -5.60 21.25 -11.59
N GLN A 552 -5.27 19.96 -11.51
CA GLN A 552 -4.87 19.27 -10.29
C GLN A 552 -3.37 18.92 -10.35
N LYS A 553 -2.74 18.74 -9.18
CA LYS A 553 -1.35 18.30 -9.06
C LYS A 553 -1.22 17.10 -8.13
N TRP A 554 -0.19 16.28 -8.31
CA TRP A 554 0.14 15.20 -7.37
C TRP A 554 0.91 15.78 -6.17
N PHE A 555 0.38 15.62 -4.96
CA PHE A 555 1.06 16.08 -3.75
C PHE A 555 2.31 15.24 -3.41
N VAL A 556 3.28 15.87 -2.75
CA VAL A 556 4.62 15.33 -2.48
C VAL A 556 4.95 15.49 -1.00
N ALA A 557 5.48 14.42 -0.40
CA ALA A 557 5.99 14.38 0.97
C ALA A 557 7.09 13.31 1.08
N ASP A 558 7.81 13.26 2.20
CA ASP A 558 8.85 12.25 2.45
C ASP A 558 8.30 10.81 2.55
N SER A 559 7.01 10.66 2.83
CA SER A 559 6.26 9.43 2.55
C SER A 559 4.93 9.73 1.86
N PHE A 560 4.53 8.87 0.91
CA PHE A 560 3.25 8.97 0.22
C PHE A 560 2.75 7.60 -0.28
N THR A 561 1.44 7.47 -0.39
CA THR A 561 0.75 6.25 -0.84
C THR A 561 -0.15 6.58 -2.02
N THR A 562 -0.02 5.83 -3.11
CA THR A 562 -0.78 5.98 -4.36
C THR A 562 -1.60 4.73 -4.59
N ALA A 563 -2.93 4.84 -4.46
CA ALA A 563 -3.91 3.78 -4.66
C ALA A 563 -4.62 3.92 -6.01
N LEU A 564 -4.97 2.79 -6.62
CA LEU A 564 -5.90 2.67 -7.74
C LEU A 564 -7.16 1.95 -7.25
N ILE A 565 -8.32 2.58 -7.43
CA ILE A 565 -9.63 2.13 -6.96
C ILE A 565 -10.55 1.88 -8.15
N ASN A 566 -11.30 0.78 -8.10
CA ASN A 566 -12.24 0.39 -9.16
C ASN A 566 -13.61 1.10 -9.04
N ASN A 567 -14.57 0.71 -9.88
CA ASN A 567 -15.92 1.26 -9.87
C ASN A 567 -16.77 0.83 -8.65
N GLU A 568 -16.35 -0.21 -7.93
CA GLU A 568 -17.01 -0.81 -6.77
C GLU A 568 -16.41 -0.30 -5.44
N GLN A 569 -15.51 0.70 -5.51
CA GLN A 569 -14.74 1.26 -4.40
C GLN A 569 -13.70 0.31 -3.79
N GLU A 570 -13.35 -0.80 -4.45
CA GLU A 570 -12.24 -1.64 -4.02
C GLU A 570 -10.89 -1.08 -4.50
N GLU A 571 -9.92 -1.06 -3.58
CA GLU A 571 -8.50 -0.85 -3.89
C GLU A 571 -7.94 -2.07 -4.65
N VAL A 572 -7.63 -1.86 -5.93
CA VAL A 572 -7.08 -2.88 -6.84
C VAL A 572 -5.56 -2.82 -6.96
N ALA A 573 -4.91 -1.69 -6.65
CA ALA A 573 -3.46 -1.62 -6.51
C ALA A 573 -3.02 -0.45 -5.62
N VAL A 574 -1.88 -0.61 -4.93
CA VAL A 574 -1.26 0.42 -4.09
C VAL A 574 0.25 0.43 -4.29
N SER A 575 0.85 1.62 -4.29
CA SER A 575 2.29 1.83 -4.09
C SER A 575 2.51 2.84 -2.97
N GLU A 576 3.21 2.41 -1.93
CA GLU A 576 3.70 3.24 -0.82
C GLU A 576 5.19 3.51 -1.01
N ARG A 577 5.63 4.74 -0.77
CA ARG A 577 7.04 5.17 -0.92
C ARG A 577 7.44 6.00 0.29
N GLN A 578 8.64 5.74 0.83
CA GLN A 578 9.19 6.39 2.02
C GLN A 578 10.68 6.68 1.83
N ARG A 579 11.11 7.93 2.09
CA ARG A 579 12.51 8.37 2.06
C ARG A 579 13.32 7.77 3.22
N ARG A 580 14.60 7.47 2.96
CA ARG A 580 15.60 7.04 3.96
C ARG A 580 16.86 7.89 3.84
N GLN A 581 17.48 8.25 4.95
CA GLN A 581 18.84 8.84 4.94
C GLN A 581 19.86 7.70 5.06
N VAL A 582 20.96 7.76 4.29
CA VAL A 582 21.97 6.68 4.22
C VAL A 582 23.37 7.26 4.39
N SER A 583 23.63 7.78 5.59
CA SER A 583 24.97 8.19 6.02
C SER A 583 25.92 6.99 6.01
N THR A 584 26.98 7.08 5.22
CA THR A 584 27.94 5.98 4.98
C THR A 584 29.38 6.46 5.20
N SER A 585 29.78 6.56 6.47
CA SER A 585 31.17 6.82 6.88
C SER A 585 32.04 5.59 6.60
N ALA A 586 32.93 5.66 5.61
CA ALA A 586 33.68 4.52 5.07
C ALA A 586 35.15 4.50 5.52
N GLN A 587 35.39 4.51 6.83
CA GLN A 587 36.75 4.54 7.39
C GLN A 587 37.49 3.20 7.17
N ARG A 588 38.62 3.22 6.45
CA ARG A 588 39.42 2.02 6.16
C ARG A 588 40.62 1.87 7.09
N HIS A 589 40.84 0.60 7.45
CA HIS A 589 42.12 -0.09 7.60
C HIS A 589 42.81 -0.20 8.97
N ARG A 590 43.12 -1.47 9.28
CA ARG A 590 44.40 -2.01 9.81
C ARG A 590 44.45 -2.38 11.29
N GLU A 591 44.55 -3.69 11.51
CA GLU A 591 44.93 -4.30 12.79
C GLU A 591 46.38 -3.94 13.17
N LEU A 592 46.62 -3.76 14.47
CA LEU A 592 47.91 -4.03 15.10
C LEU A 592 47.66 -4.50 16.53
N ALA A 593 47.99 -5.75 16.83
CA ALA A 593 47.81 -6.32 18.16
C ALA A 593 49.03 -6.04 19.06
N HIS A 594 48.81 -5.69 20.33
CA HIS A 594 49.71 -6.03 21.44
C HIS A 594 48.97 -6.04 22.79
N LYS A 595 49.64 -6.50 23.85
CA LYS A 595 49.02 -7.11 25.05
C LYS A 595 49.17 -6.26 26.32
N TYR A 596 48.05 -6.02 27.04
CA TYR A 596 47.89 -6.02 28.52
C TYR A 596 48.78 -5.07 29.39
N PRO A 597 48.54 -4.86 30.72
CA PRO A 597 47.64 -5.59 31.63
C PRO A 597 46.69 -4.78 32.56
N ARG A 598 45.63 -5.49 33.01
CA ARG A 598 45.01 -5.55 34.36
C ARG A 598 45.15 -4.38 35.34
N ARG A 599 44.00 -3.93 35.86
CA ARG A 599 43.80 -3.64 37.30
C ARG A 599 42.36 -3.95 37.71
N GLU A 600 42.15 -4.61 38.86
CA GLU A 600 40.82 -4.77 39.45
C GLU A 600 40.35 -3.52 40.20
N GLN A 601 39.03 -3.36 40.34
CA GLN A 601 38.43 -3.11 41.65
C GLN A 601 36.99 -3.64 41.72
N LEU A 602 36.55 -4.01 42.94
CA LEU A 602 35.23 -4.59 43.19
C LEU A 602 34.17 -3.49 43.40
N GLY A 603 32.91 -3.83 43.16
CA GLY A 603 31.74 -3.02 43.48
C GLY A 603 30.55 -3.95 43.70
N GLU A 604 30.35 -4.38 44.94
CA GLU A 604 29.32 -5.35 45.32
C GLU A 604 27.97 -4.70 45.66
N LEU A 605 26.91 -5.46 45.37
CA LEU A 605 25.66 -5.58 46.15
C LEU A 605 24.65 -4.42 46.20
N ARG A 606 23.37 -4.85 46.15
CA ARG A 606 22.19 -4.28 46.85
C ARG A 606 21.62 -2.94 46.38
N GLU A 607 20.35 -2.63 46.62
CA GLU A 607 19.09 -3.39 46.84
C GLU A 607 17.95 -2.36 46.70
N GLY A 608 16.71 -2.80 46.56
CA GLY A 608 15.52 -1.94 46.67
C GLY A 608 15.05 -1.26 45.38
N GLU A 609 13.74 -1.05 45.19
CA GLU A 609 12.60 -1.64 45.91
C GLU A 609 11.34 -1.48 45.06
N GLU A 610 10.32 -2.30 45.28
CA GLU A 610 9.02 -2.17 44.60
C GLU A 610 8.25 -0.95 45.13
N ASN A 611 7.42 -0.29 44.30
CA ASN A 611 6.16 0.27 44.80
C ASN A 611 5.12 0.70 43.73
N CYS A 612 3.90 0.98 44.21
CA CYS A 612 2.82 1.71 43.54
C CYS A 612 2.14 1.07 42.31
N ARG A 613 1.62 -0.13 42.57
CA ARG A 613 0.28 -0.65 42.18
C ARG A 613 -0.84 0.42 42.04
N ILE A 614 -1.90 0.06 41.29
CA ILE A 614 -3.29 0.62 41.29
C ILE A 614 -3.45 1.97 40.56
N MET A 615 -4.50 2.21 39.75
CA MET A 615 -5.68 1.37 39.43
C MET A 615 -5.52 0.55 38.15
#